data_AF-A0A660QH97-F1
#
_entry.id   AF-A0A660QH97-F1
#
_cell.length_a   1.000
_cell.length_b   1.000
_cell.length_c   1.000
_cell.angle_alpha   90.00
_cell.angle_beta   90.00
_cell.angle_gamma   90.00
#
_symmetry.space_group_name_H-M   'P 1'
#
loop_
_entity.id
_entity.type
_entity.pdbx_description
1 polymer ?
#
loop_
_entity_poly.entity_id
_entity_poly.type
_entity_poly.pdbx_seq_one_letter_code
_entity_poly.pdbx_strand_id
1 'polypeptide(L)'
;MNTIGYFGMPGGSEIILILFIILLLFGAKKLPDLSRSLGKSLGEFKKGKEGLEREIRTIKDDVQNQMASPDPDTSAEESKEEPKITHQ
;
A
#
# COMPACT_ATOMS: atom_id res chain seq x y z
N MET A 1 20.06 -1.18 45.97
CA MET A 1 19.24 -0.23 45.19
C MET A 1 19.63 -0.34 43.73
N ASN A 2 18.80 -0.94 42.87
CA ASN A 2 19.05 -0.94 41.43
C ASN A 2 17.78 -0.51 40.69
N THR A 3 17.69 0.79 40.40
CA THR A 3 16.62 1.46 39.64
C THR A 3 17.06 1.86 38.23
N ILE A 4 18.26 1.47 37.77
CA ILE A 4 18.88 1.98 36.53
C ILE A 4 18.71 1.03 35.33
N GLY A 5 17.90 -0.03 35.44
CA GLY A 5 17.69 -1.03 34.38
C GLY A 5 16.52 -0.77 33.41
N TYR A 6 15.73 0.29 33.59
CA TYR A 6 14.44 0.49 32.90
C TYR A 6 14.48 1.28 31.59
N PHE A 7 15.64 1.68 31.07
CA PHE A 7 15.72 2.64 29.96
C PHE A 7 15.67 2.04 28.54
N GLY A 8 15.63 0.71 28.39
CA GLY A 8 15.67 0.07 27.07
C GLY A 8 14.31 -0.32 26.49
N MET A 9 13.45 -0.91 27.33
CA MET A 9 12.06 -1.23 27.01
C MET A 9 11.29 -1.23 28.33
N PRO A 10 10.11 -0.59 28.42
CA PRO A 10 9.23 -0.77 29.56
C PRO A 10 8.91 -2.27 29.66
N GLY A 11 9.18 -2.85 30.83
CA GLY A 11 8.80 -4.24 31.09
C GLY A 11 7.29 -4.41 31.03
N GLY A 12 6.82 -5.66 31.02
CA GLY A 12 5.37 -5.94 31.03
C GLY A 12 4.63 -5.26 32.20
N SER A 13 5.31 -5.07 33.33
CA SER A 13 4.83 -4.33 34.51
C SER A 13 4.59 -2.84 34.23
N GLU A 14 5.56 -2.13 33.65
CA GLU A 14 5.45 -0.71 33.30
C GLU A 14 4.31 -0.49 32.31
N ILE A 15 4.19 -1.36 31.31
CA ILE A 15 3.13 -1.27 30.30
C ILE A 15 1.76 -1.41 30.98
N ILE A 16 1.60 -2.36 31.92
CA ILE A 16 0.36 -2.53 32.69
C ILE A 16 0.03 -1.26 33.50
N LEU A 17 1.04 -0.63 34.13
CA LEU A 17 0.83 0.56 34.95
C LEU A 17 0.41 1.76 34.10
N ILE A 18 1.05 1.95 32.95
CA ILE A 18 0.70 3.00 31.99
C ILE A 18 -0.72 2.76 31.46
N LEU A 19 -1.06 1.52 31.10
CA LEU A 19 -2.42 1.16 30.68
C LEU A 19 -3.44 1.49 31.78
N PHE A 20 -3.11 1.20 33.04
CA PHE A 20 -3.99 1.47 34.17
C PHE A 20 -4.24 2.97 34.36
N ILE A 21 -3.19 3.80 34.26
CA ILE A 21 -3.34 5.27 34.33
C ILE A 21 -4.23 5.78 33.18
N ILE A 22 -4.00 5.32 31.95
CA ILE A 22 -4.84 5.65 30.79
C ILE A 22 -6.29 5.22 31.06
N LEU A 23 -6.50 4.03 31.63
CA LEU A 23 -7.82 3.51 31.95
C LEU A 23 -8.53 4.33 33.04
N LEU A 24 -7.80 4.90 33.99
CA LEU A 24 -8.36 5.80 35.00
C LEU A 24 -8.74 7.17 34.39
N LEU A 25 -7.92 7.70 33.49
CA LEU A 25 -8.19 9.00 32.84
C LEU A 25 -9.36 8.93 31.85
N PHE A 26 -9.38 7.90 31.00
CA PHE A 26 -10.39 7.76 29.95
C PHE A 26 -11.56 6.84 30.34
N GLY A 27 -11.37 5.95 31.31
CA GLY A 27 -12.34 4.94 31.71
C GLY A 27 -12.27 3.65 30.88
N ALA A 28 -12.59 2.52 31.52
CA ALA A 28 -12.56 1.19 30.89
C ALA A 28 -13.51 1.03 29.69
N LYS A 29 -14.55 1.87 29.57
CA LYS A 29 -15.50 1.83 28.44
C LYS A 29 -14.99 2.60 27.21
N LYS A 30 -14.14 3.62 27.37
CA LYS A 30 -13.72 4.48 26.24
C LYS A 30 -12.67 3.84 25.34
N LEU A 31 -11.74 3.07 25.91
CA LEU A 31 -10.75 2.31 25.13
C LEU A 31 -11.38 1.35 24.10
N PRO A 32 -12.33 0.46 24.47
CA PRO A 32 -12.96 -0.43 23.51
C PRO A 32 -13.89 0.28 22.52
N ASP A 33 -14.53 1.38 22.92
CA ASP A 33 -15.36 2.16 22.01
C ASP A 33 -14.50 2.86 20.94
N LEU A 34 -13.34 3.43 21.34
CA LEU A 34 -12.39 4.05 20.42
C LEU A 34 -11.74 3.01 19.49
N SER A 35 -11.37 1.83 20.01
CA SER A 35 -10.80 0.78 19.17
C SER A 35 -11.81 0.25 18.15
N ARG A 36 -13.09 0.14 18.53
CA ARG A 36 -14.17 -0.23 17.59
C ARG A 36 -14.38 0.82 16.51
N SER A 37 -14.39 2.11 16.84
CA SER A 37 -14.58 3.17 15.84
C SER A 37 -13.39 3.27 14.88
N LEU A 38 -12.16 3.24 15.41
CA LEU A 38 -10.93 3.20 14.61
C LEU A 38 -10.86 1.94 13.75
N GLY A 39 -11.22 0.78 14.30
CA GLY A 39 -11.24 -0.50 13.58
C GLY A 39 -12.25 -0.49 12.43
N LYS A 40 -13.45 0.07 12.63
CA LYS A 40 -14.43 0.27 11.55
C LYS A 40 -13.88 1.19 10.47
N SER A 41 -13.33 2.34 10.85
CA SER A 41 -12.73 3.30 9.90
C SER A 41 -11.61 2.67 9.07
N LEU A 42 -10.71 1.93 9.72
CA LEU A 42 -9.59 1.28 9.05
C LEU A 42 -10.08 0.11 8.17
N GLY A 43 -11.14 -0.60 8.59
CA GLY A 43 -11.77 -1.66 7.81
C GLY A 43 -12.41 -1.15 6.52
N GLU A 44 -13.22 -0.09 6.60
CA GLU A 44 -13.81 0.54 5.41
C GLU A 44 -12.75 1.17 4.51
N PHE A 45 -11.72 1.79 5.09
CA PHE A 45 -10.57 2.30 4.32
C PHE A 45 -9.85 1.19 3.55
N LYS A 46 -9.61 0.03 4.18
CA LYS A 46 -8.98 -1.12 3.52
C LYS A 46 -9.85 -1.66 2.38
N LYS A 47 -11.16 -1.81 2.58
CA LYS A 47 -12.09 -2.24 1.53
C LYS A 47 -12.10 -1.28 0.34
N GLY A 48 -12.12 0.03 0.60
CA GLY A 48 -12.05 1.06 -0.43
C GLY A 48 -10.74 0.99 -1.23
N LYS A 49 -9.61 0.85 -0.53
CA LYS A 49 -8.29 0.68 -1.17
C LYS A 49 -8.24 -0.55 -2.07
N GLU A 50 -8.74 -1.69 -1.60
CA GLU A 50 -8.77 -2.92 -2.40
C GLU A 50 -9.71 -2.82 -3.61
N GLY A 51 -10.84 -2.12 -3.46
CA GLY A 51 -11.75 -1.84 -4.58
C GLY A 51 -11.07 -1.03 -5.67
N LEU A 52 -10.42 0.07 -5.27
CA LEU A 52 -9.68 0.94 -6.19
C LEU A 52 -8.54 0.21 -6.89
N GLU A 53 -7.77 -0.62 -6.16
CA GLU A 53 -6.68 -1.39 -6.76
C GLU A 53 -7.19 -2.41 -7.80
N ARG A 54 -8.34 -3.04 -7.55
CA ARG A 54 -8.97 -3.94 -8.53
C ARG A 54 -9.40 -3.18 -9.79
N GLU A 55 -10.05 -2.03 -9.62
CA GLU A 55 -10.51 -1.20 -10.74
C GLU A 55 -9.34 -0.70 -11.59
N ILE A 56 -8.26 -0.21 -10.97
CA ILE A 56 -7.04 0.20 -11.67
C ILE A 56 -6.43 -0.96 -12.45
N ARG A 57 -6.39 -2.18 -11.88
CA ARG A 57 -5.88 -3.37 -12.58
C ARG A 57 -6.75 -3.71 -13.79
N THR A 58 -8.07 -3.72 -13.64
CA THR A 58 -8.99 -4.00 -14.75
C THR A 58 -8.87 -2.97 -15.87
N ILE A 59 -8.78 -1.68 -15.54
CA ILE A 59 -8.56 -0.62 -16.55
C ILE A 59 -7.21 -0.80 -17.24
N LYS A 60 -6.16 -1.12 -16.49
CA LYS A 60 -4.83 -1.37 -17.06
C LYS A 60 -4.84 -2.55 -18.01
N ASP A 61 -5.51 -3.65 -17.64
CA ASP A 61 -5.60 -4.85 -18.47
C ASP A 61 -6.45 -4.60 -19.74
N ASP A 62 -7.53 -3.82 -19.65
CA ASP A 62 -8.38 -3.43 -20.80
C ASP A 62 -7.65 -2.49 -21.77
N VAL A 63 -6.93 -1.48 -21.25
CA VAL A 63 -6.10 -0.59 -22.07
C VAL A 63 -4.96 -1.35 -22.76
N GLN A 64 -4.34 -2.33 -22.08
CA GLN A 64 -3.28 -3.17 -22.64
C GLN A 64 -3.81 -4.09 -23.75
N ASN A 65 -5.02 -4.62 -23.60
CA ASN A 65 -5.65 -5.51 -24.57
C ASN A 65 -6.14 -4.75 -25.83
N GLN A 66 -6.58 -3.49 -25.68
CA GLN A 66 -6.99 -2.64 -26.81
C GLN A 66 -5.80 -2.09 -27.63
N MET A 67 -4.58 -2.06 -27.09
CA MET A 67 -3.36 -1.75 -27.86
C MET A 67 -2.67 -2.98 -28.47
N ALA A 68 -3.18 -4.18 -28.20
CA ALA A 68 -2.62 -5.45 -28.68
C ALA A 68 -3.63 -6.19 -29.57
N SER A 69 -3.98 -5.61 -30.72
CA SER A 69 -4.36 -6.40 -31.89
C SER A 69 -3.57 -5.93 -33.11
N PRO A 70 -3.10 -6.87 -33.95
CA PRO A 70 -2.04 -6.65 -34.92
C PRO A 70 -2.62 -6.23 -36.27
N ASP A 71 -2.05 -5.21 -36.92
CA ASP A 71 -2.27 -4.95 -38.34
C ASP A 71 -1.51 -6.00 -39.17
N PRO A 72 -2.19 -6.84 -39.99
CA PRO A 72 -1.53 -7.73 -40.92
C PRO A 72 -1.79 -7.27 -42.36
N ASP A 73 -1.73 -5.97 -42.67
CA ASP A 73 -1.74 -5.52 -44.06
C ASP A 73 -1.27 -4.07 -44.20
N THR A 74 0.03 -3.86 -44.39
CA THR A 74 0.65 -2.80 -45.22
C THR A 74 2.17 -2.85 -45.09
N SER A 75 2.84 -2.86 -46.24
CA SER A 75 4.30 -2.75 -46.45
C SER A 75 5.15 -4.01 -46.31
N ALA A 76 4.87 -4.98 -47.20
CA ALA A 76 5.96 -5.62 -47.94
C ALA A 76 6.30 -4.75 -49.16
N GLU A 77 7.15 -3.76 -48.96
CA GLU A 77 7.98 -3.00 -49.92
C GLU A 77 8.63 -1.94 -49.01
N GLU A 78 9.89 -2.09 -48.61
CA GLU A 78 11.04 -1.75 -49.43
C GLU A 78 12.29 -2.46 -48.89
N SER A 79 12.73 -3.48 -49.63
CA SER A 79 14.10 -3.98 -49.58
C SER A 79 14.89 -3.23 -50.64
N LYS A 80 15.81 -2.37 -50.19
CA LYS A 80 17.11 -1.99 -50.78
C LYS A 80 17.36 -0.50 -50.56
N GLU A 81 18.24 -0.18 -49.64
CA GLU A 81 19.50 0.51 -49.96
C GLU A 81 20.31 0.73 -48.68
N GLU A 82 21.41 -0.03 -48.58
CA GLU A 82 22.60 0.40 -47.88
C GLU A 82 23.06 1.74 -48.51
N PRO A 83 23.58 2.69 -47.72
CA PRO A 83 25.00 2.94 -47.95
C PRO A 83 25.75 3.14 -46.64
N LYS A 84 26.77 2.28 -46.49
CA LYS A 84 28.05 2.65 -45.88
C LYS A 84 28.53 3.96 -46.51
N ILE A 85 28.64 5.03 -45.72
CA ILE A 85 29.49 6.18 -46.10
C ILE A 85 30.34 6.60 -44.90
N THR A 86 31.55 6.05 -44.87
CA THR A 86 32.75 6.72 -44.39
C THR A 86 33.05 7.93 -45.28
N HIS A 87 33.32 9.09 -44.68
CA HIS A 87 34.21 10.19 -45.10
C HIS A 87 33.69 11.42 -44.32
N GLN A 88 34.43 12.04 -43.41
CA GLN A 88 35.81 12.49 -43.48
C GLN A 88 36.37 12.66 -42.06
#